data_AF-A0A6N8H0H1-F1
#
_entry.id   AF-A0A6N8H0H1-F1
#
_cell.length_a   1.000
_cell.length_b   1.000
_cell.length_c   1.000
_cell.angle_alpha   90.00
_cell.angle_beta   90.00
_cell.angle_gamma   90.00
#
_symmetry.space_group_name_H-M   'P 1'
#
loop_
_entity.id
_entity.type
_entity.pdbx_description
1 polymer ?
#
loop_
_entity_poly.entity_id
_entity_poly.type
_entity_poly.pdbx_seq_one_letter_code
_entity_poly.pdbx_strand_id
1 'polypeptide(L)'
;MKKIFSAVFSVLIATMLLCGCSEADKANYNIAKQADYFESERKITVYNARTDTIVMEAEGYMSISNNDNDELVCTVKIGPDQYKVNYIYLNEYTMYVVEDITGTHTDPYHYKLYFHADILPSVEVKP
;
A
#
# COMPACT_ATOMS: atom_id res chain seq x y z
N MET A 1 -39.17 37.63 -0.45
CA MET A 1 -39.32 36.56 0.57
C MET A 1 -39.25 35.15 -0.02
N LYS A 2 -40.11 34.75 -0.96
CA LYS A 2 -40.07 33.39 -1.58
C LYS A 2 -38.73 33.01 -2.23
N LYS A 3 -38.05 33.95 -2.92
CA LYS A 3 -36.74 33.70 -3.55
C LYS A 3 -35.60 33.50 -2.54
N ILE A 4 -35.69 34.14 -1.36
CA ILE A 4 -34.69 34.03 -0.30
C ILE A 4 -34.86 32.68 0.42
N PHE A 5 -36.11 32.27 0.70
CA PHE A 5 -36.40 30.94 1.25
C PHE A 5 -35.92 29.81 0.34
N SER A 6 -36.12 29.95 -0.98
CA SER A 6 -35.65 28.95 -1.95
C SER A 6 -34.12 28.85 -1.96
N ALA A 7 -33.40 29.96 -1.87
CA ALA A 7 -31.93 29.97 -1.83
C ALA A 7 -31.38 29.33 -0.55
N VAL A 8 -31.99 29.63 0.61
CA VAL A 8 -31.59 29.03 1.90
C VAL A 8 -31.85 27.52 1.91
N PHE A 9 -32.96 27.07 1.33
CA PHE A 9 -33.28 25.65 1.23
C PHE A 9 -32.29 24.89 0.32
N SER A 10 -31.87 25.50 -0.80
CA SER A 10 -30.86 24.92 -1.69
C SER A 10 -29.49 24.78 -1.02
N VAL A 11 -29.07 25.76 -0.21
CA VAL A 11 -27.80 25.71 0.54
C VAL A 11 -27.85 24.67 1.67
N LEU A 12 -29.02 24.52 2.31
CA LEU A 12 -29.21 23.50 3.35
C LEU A 12 -29.14 22.08 2.77
N ILE A 13 -29.74 21.84 1.60
CA ILE A 13 -29.64 20.55 0.90
C ILE A 13 -28.20 20.29 0.44
N ALA A 14 -27.52 21.31 -0.09
CA ALA A 14 -26.13 21.18 -0.53
C ALA A 14 -25.16 20.85 0.63
N THR A 15 -25.40 21.40 1.82
CA THR A 15 -24.57 21.12 3.01
C THR A 15 -24.82 19.74 3.61
N MET A 16 -26.05 19.21 3.51
CA MET A 16 -26.34 17.83 3.92
C MET A 16 -25.67 16.78 3.02
N LEU A 17 -25.41 17.11 1.75
CA LEU A 17 -24.69 16.23 0.81
C LEU A 17 -23.18 16.16 1.06
N LEU A 18 -22.61 17.04 1.90
CA LEU A 18 -21.18 17.13 2.15
C LEU A 18 -20.70 16.38 3.42
N CYS A 19 -21.60 15.75 4.18
CA CYS A 19 -21.28 15.08 5.45
C CYS A 19 -20.94 13.58 5.31
N GLY A 20 -20.42 13.15 4.16
CA GLY A 20 -20.43 11.73 3.76
C GLY A 20 -19.20 10.87 4.08
N CYS A 21 -18.13 11.38 4.69
CA CYS A 21 -16.96 10.53 4.98
C CYS A 21 -17.03 9.94 6.39
N SER A 22 -17.00 8.61 6.48
CA SER A 22 -16.86 7.91 7.74
C SER A 22 -15.49 8.20 8.38
N GLU A 23 -15.36 7.95 9.68
CA GLU A 23 -14.06 8.04 10.36
C GLU A 23 -13.02 7.11 9.71
N ALA A 24 -13.45 5.93 9.24
CA ALA A 24 -12.59 4.98 8.54
C ALA A 24 -12.08 5.53 7.20
N ASP A 25 -12.93 6.21 6.42
CA ASP A 25 -12.51 6.80 5.14
C ASP A 25 -11.43 7.88 5.35
N LYS A 26 -11.61 8.71 6.38
CA LYS A 26 -10.63 9.74 6.75
C LYS A 26 -9.31 9.14 7.19
N ALA A 27 -9.37 8.11 8.04
CA ALA A 27 -8.18 7.41 8.52
C ALA A 27 -7.41 6.77 7.35
N ASN A 28 -8.11 6.04 6.47
CA ASN A 28 -7.51 5.42 5.29
C ASN A 28 -6.86 6.46 4.36
N TYR A 29 -7.56 7.56 4.06
CA TYR A 29 -7.01 8.65 3.25
C TYR A 29 -5.74 9.25 3.87
N ASN A 30 -5.75 9.51 5.18
CA ASN A 30 -4.61 10.11 5.87
C ASN A 30 -3.40 9.16 5.92
N ILE A 31 -3.62 7.87 6.18
CA ILE A 31 -2.55 6.85 6.20
C ILE A 31 -1.96 6.69 4.80
N ALA A 32 -2.80 6.59 3.76
CA ALA A 32 -2.33 6.52 2.38
C ALA A 32 -1.48 7.75 2.02
N LYS A 33 -1.94 8.95 2.40
CA LYS A 33 -1.21 10.20 2.20
C LYS A 33 0.12 10.24 2.94
N GLN A 34 0.20 9.79 4.20
CA GLN A 34 1.46 9.70 4.94
C GLN A 34 2.46 8.76 4.25
N ALA A 35 1.96 7.67 3.68
CA ALA A 35 2.79 6.75 2.96
C ALA A 35 3.32 7.34 1.63
N ASP A 36 2.58 8.23 0.97
CA ASP A 36 3.07 8.98 -0.19
C ASP A 36 4.19 9.97 0.15
N TYR A 37 4.25 10.44 1.40
CA TYR A 37 5.38 11.21 1.92
C TYR A 37 6.53 10.36 2.44
N PHE A 38 6.44 9.03 2.31
CA PHE A 38 7.40 8.06 2.85
C PHE A 38 7.56 8.19 4.38
N GLU A 39 6.47 8.48 5.10
CA GLU A 39 6.44 8.59 6.57
C GLU A 39 5.85 7.34 7.25
N SER A 40 5.25 6.44 6.45
CA SER A 40 4.72 5.15 6.91
C SER A 40 5.59 4.01 6.37
N GLU A 41 5.99 3.13 7.26
CA GLU A 41 6.69 1.90 6.93
C GLU A 41 5.65 0.82 6.63
N ARG A 42 5.77 0.16 5.47
CA ARG A 42 4.78 -0.83 5.04
C ARG A 42 5.44 -2.16 4.70
N LYS A 43 4.67 -3.23 4.86
CA LYS A 43 5.05 -4.58 4.42
C LYS A 43 4.09 -5.04 3.34
N ILE A 44 4.62 -5.41 2.19
CA ILE A 44 3.91 -6.12 1.14
C ILE A 44 4.22 -7.60 1.29
N THR A 45 3.18 -8.42 1.33
CA THR A 45 3.30 -9.88 1.23
C THR A 45 2.54 -10.34 -0.01
N VAL A 46 3.25 -10.97 -0.95
CA VAL A 46 2.68 -11.49 -2.19
C VAL A 46 2.53 -12.99 -2.07
N TYR A 47 1.34 -13.47 -2.41
CA TYR A 47 0.94 -14.88 -2.40
C TYR A 47 0.66 -15.35 -3.82
N ASN A 48 0.97 -16.62 -4.06
CA ASN A 48 0.50 -17.33 -5.25
C ASN A 48 -0.80 -18.06 -4.91
N ALA A 49 -1.92 -17.59 -5.46
CA ALA A 49 -3.25 -18.15 -5.23
C ALA A 49 -3.44 -19.58 -5.76
N ARG A 50 -2.52 -20.08 -6.59
CA ARG A 50 -2.54 -21.46 -7.09
C ARG A 50 -1.90 -22.44 -6.12
N THR A 51 -0.88 -22.02 -5.38
CA THR A 51 -0.08 -22.89 -4.50
C THR A 51 -0.25 -22.58 -3.02
N ASP A 52 -0.98 -21.52 -2.68
CA ASP A 52 -1.18 -21.02 -1.31
C ASP A 52 0.14 -20.73 -0.57
N THR A 53 1.17 -20.31 -1.32
CA THR A 53 2.50 -19.98 -0.79
C THR A 53 2.80 -18.49 -0.89
N ILE A 54 3.59 -17.98 0.05
CA ILE A 54 4.19 -16.64 -0.05
C ILE A 54 5.32 -16.74 -1.06
N VAL A 55 5.32 -15.85 -2.06
CA VAL A 55 6.38 -15.80 -3.09
C VAL A 55 7.38 -14.69 -2.86
N MET A 56 6.93 -13.58 -2.26
CA MET A 56 7.76 -12.41 -2.04
C MET A 56 7.23 -11.56 -0.89
N GLU A 57 8.16 -10.97 -0.15
CA GLU A 57 7.90 -9.96 0.86
C GLU A 57 8.77 -8.73 0.60
N ALA A 58 8.19 -7.55 0.76
CA ALA A 58 8.91 -6.28 0.71
C ALA A 58 8.56 -5.44 1.93
N GLU A 59 9.56 -4.86 2.59
CA GLU A 59 9.39 -3.91 3.69
C GLU A 59 10.10 -2.60 3.36
N GLY A 60 9.54 -1.50 3.84
CA GLY A 60 10.19 -0.19 3.83
C GLY A 60 9.20 0.96 3.80
N TYR A 61 9.76 2.17 3.84
CA TYR A 61 8.99 3.40 3.70
C TYR A 61 8.62 3.59 2.24
N MET A 62 7.38 3.26 1.89
CA MET A 62 6.98 3.13 0.50
C MET A 62 5.66 3.83 0.18
N SER A 63 5.56 4.35 -1.04
CA SER A 63 4.32 4.72 -1.75
C SER A 63 3.94 3.60 -2.70
N ILE A 64 2.65 3.30 -2.83
CA ILE A 64 2.14 2.26 -3.71
C ILE A 64 1.05 2.81 -4.61
N SER A 65 1.03 2.38 -5.86
CA SER A 65 -0.04 2.69 -6.80
C SER A 65 -0.20 1.57 -7.83
N ASN A 66 -1.33 1.58 -8.55
CA ASN A 66 -1.52 0.73 -9.71
C ASN A 66 -1.32 1.55 -10.98
N ASN A 67 -0.73 0.93 -12.01
CA ASN A 67 -0.60 1.54 -13.33
C ASN A 67 -1.49 0.84 -14.37
N ASP A 68 -1.46 1.35 -15.61
CA ASP A 68 -2.25 0.81 -16.73
C ASP A 68 -1.71 -0.52 -17.29
N ASN A 69 -0.62 -1.07 -16.72
CA ASN A 69 0.01 -2.32 -17.14
C ASN A 69 -0.29 -3.49 -16.17
N ASP A 70 -1.30 -3.35 -15.32
CA ASP A 70 -1.63 -4.32 -14.27
C ASP A 70 -0.48 -4.55 -13.29
N GLU A 71 0.28 -3.52 -12.92
CA GLU A 71 1.37 -3.63 -11.95
C GLU A 71 1.06 -2.86 -10.67
N LEU A 72 1.42 -3.43 -9.53
CA LEU A 72 1.59 -2.68 -8.28
C LEU A 72 2.98 -2.03 -8.30
N VAL A 73 2.99 -0.72 -8.46
CA VAL A 73 4.19 0.12 -8.45
C VAL A 73 4.53 0.47 -7.02
N CYS A 74 5.67 -0.02 -6.52
CA CYS A 74 6.12 0.17 -5.15
C CYS A 74 7.38 1.04 -5.15
N THR A 75 7.23 2.33 -4.84
CA THR A 75 8.35 3.25 -4.69
C THR A 75 8.78 3.26 -3.24
N VAL A 76 10.05 2.98 -2.95
CA VAL A 76 10.60 2.89 -1.60
C VAL A 76 11.72 3.90 -1.42
N LYS A 77 11.70 4.64 -0.31
CA LYS A 77 12.76 5.57 0.07
C LYS A 77 13.90 4.82 0.78
N ILE A 78 15.12 4.97 0.28
CA ILE A 78 16.33 4.29 0.77
C ILE A 78 17.45 5.27 1.17
N GLY A 79 17.15 6.56 1.17
CA GLY A 79 18.05 7.65 1.55
C GLY A 79 17.33 9.00 1.42
N PRO A 80 17.99 10.14 1.75
CA PRO A 80 17.36 11.46 1.72
C PRO A 80 16.66 11.77 0.39
N ASP A 81 17.32 11.47 -0.73
CA ASP A 81 16.83 11.66 -2.10
C ASP A 81 17.07 10.41 -2.97
N GLN A 82 17.09 9.24 -2.34
CA GLN A 82 17.35 7.97 -3.01
C GLN A 82 16.14 7.07 -2.91
N TYR A 83 15.74 6.51 -4.06
CA TYR A 83 14.53 5.71 -4.18
C TYR A 83 14.81 4.44 -4.98
N LYS A 84 14.10 3.37 -4.64
CA LYS A 84 13.99 2.15 -5.45
C LYS A 84 12.55 1.99 -5.89
N VAL A 85 12.34 1.55 -7.12
CA VAL A 85 11.00 1.25 -7.63
C VAL A 85 10.95 -0.24 -7.95
N ASN A 86 9.94 -0.91 -7.42
CA ASN A 86 9.66 -2.32 -7.71
C ASN A 86 8.30 -2.40 -8.41
N TYR A 87 8.22 -3.18 -9.47
CA TYR A 87 6.99 -3.45 -10.20
C TYR A 87 6.59 -4.89 -9.92
N ILE A 88 5.41 -5.07 -9.32
CA ILE A 88 4.86 -6.40 -9.05
C ILE A 88 3.71 -6.61 -10.03
N TYR A 89 3.92 -7.48 -11.01
CA TYR A 89 2.89 -7.78 -12.00
C TYR A 89 1.71 -8.50 -11.34
N LEU A 90 0.50 -8.00 -11.58
CA LEU A 90 -0.75 -8.54 -11.05
C LEU A 90 -1.39 -9.40 -12.13
N ASN A 91 -1.65 -10.66 -11.80
CA ASN A 91 -2.31 -11.62 -12.67
C ASN A 91 -3.33 -12.45 -11.88
N GLU A 92 -3.97 -13.42 -12.55
CA GLU A 92 -5.01 -14.28 -11.94
C GLU A 92 -4.55 -15.06 -10.70
N TYR A 93 -3.24 -15.25 -10.50
CA TYR A 93 -2.68 -15.98 -9.36
C TYR A 93 -1.96 -15.08 -8.36
N THR A 94 -1.90 -13.77 -8.58
CA THR A 94 -1.19 -12.85 -7.69
C THR A 94 -2.16 -12.26 -6.69
N MET A 95 -1.98 -12.60 -5.42
CA MET A 95 -2.66 -11.94 -4.31
C MET A 95 -1.62 -11.17 -3.50
N TYR A 96 -1.97 -9.99 -2.99
CA TYR A 96 -1.08 -9.26 -2.09
C TYR A 96 -1.84 -8.64 -0.93
N VAL A 97 -1.13 -8.48 0.18
CA VAL A 97 -1.58 -7.71 1.34
C VAL A 97 -0.54 -6.63 1.61
N VAL A 98 -1.02 -5.43 1.94
CA VAL A 98 -0.19 -4.35 2.44
C VAL A 98 -0.55 -4.09 3.89
N GLU A 99 0.43 -4.20 4.77
CA GLU A 99 0.33 -3.93 6.20
C GLU A 99 1.09 -2.65 6.54
N ASP A 100 0.53 -1.80 7.40
CA ASP A 100 1.27 -0.71 8.03
C ASP A 100 2.03 -1.28 9.24
N ILE A 101 3.36 -1.27 9.16
CA ILE A 101 4.27 -1.79 10.18
C ILE A 101 5.09 -0.66 10.84
N THR A 102 4.63 0.59 10.71
CA THR A 102 5.32 1.78 11.22
C THR A 102 5.67 1.64 12.70
N GLY A 103 6.93 1.91 13.03
CA GLY A 103 7.45 1.80 14.39
C GLY A 103 8.08 0.44 14.72
N THR A 104 8.08 -0.51 13.78
CA THR A 104 8.81 -1.78 13.91
C THR A 104 10.32 -1.57 13.80
N HIS A 105 10.76 -0.70 12.88
CA HIS A 105 12.16 -0.35 12.70
C HIS A 105 12.43 1.12 13.05
N THR A 106 13.68 1.43 13.41
CA THR A 106 14.12 2.80 13.72
C THR A 106 14.82 3.49 12.55
N ASP A 107 15.16 2.75 11.50
CA ASP A 107 15.85 3.26 10.31
C ASP A 107 14.82 3.82 9.31
N PRO A 108 14.78 5.15 9.05
CA PRO A 108 13.85 5.76 8.10
C PRO A 108 14.13 5.39 6.63
N TYR A 109 15.20 4.62 6.37
CA TYR A 109 15.60 4.13 5.06
C TYR A 109 15.60 2.60 4.99
N HIS A 110 14.96 1.92 5.95
CA HIS A 110 14.82 0.47 5.93
C HIS A 110 14.22 0.02 4.61
N TYR A 111 14.89 -0.93 3.97
CA TYR A 111 14.41 -1.58 2.77
C TYR A 111 14.84 -3.03 2.78
N LYS A 112 13.85 -3.90 2.65
CA LYS A 112 14.04 -5.34 2.53
C LYS A 112 13.17 -5.84 1.38
N LEU A 113 13.78 -6.61 0.49
CA LEU A 113 13.07 -7.33 -0.55
C LEU A 113 13.54 -8.78 -0.49
N TYR A 114 12.61 -9.69 -0.27
CA TYR A 114 12.90 -11.09 -0.05
C TYR A 114 11.99 -11.95 -0.91
N PHE A 115 12.58 -12.86 -1.69
CA PHE A 115 11.84 -13.84 -2.49
C PHE A 115 11.94 -15.20 -1.81
N HIS A 116 10.79 -15.86 -1.67
CA HIS A 116 10.73 -17.24 -1.22
C HIS A 116 11.00 -18.13 -2.44
N ALA A 117 12.16 -18.78 -2.46
CA ALA A 117 12.47 -19.81 -3.42
C ALA A 117 12.36 -21.17 -2.72
N ASP A 118 11.45 -22.03 -3.17
CA ASP A 118 11.30 -23.42 -2.69
C ASP A 118 12.48 -24.34 -3.09
N ILE A 119 13.66 -23.77 -3.37
CA ILE A 119 14.88 -24.53 -3.63
C ILE A 119 15.50 -24.85 -2.27
N LEU A 120 15.00 -25.90 -1.62
CA LEU A 120 15.75 -26.55 -0.55
C LEU A 120 17.10 -27.00 -1.12
N PRO A 121 18.24 -26.70 -0.48
CA PRO A 121 19.53 -27.20 -0.95
C PRO A 121 19.50 -28.74 -0.95
N SER A 122 19.90 -29.37 -2.05
CA SER A 122 20.10 -30.82 -2.06
C SER A 122 21.32 -31.14 -1.20
N VAL A 123 21.10 -31.70 -0.02
CA VAL A 123 22.19 -32.16 0.85
C VAL A 123 22.58 -33.58 0.43
N GLU A 124 23.67 -33.73 -0.32
CA GLU A 124 24.36 -35.02 -0.44
C GLU A 124 25.21 -35.25 0.82
N VAL A 125 24.80 -36.18 1.68
CA VAL A 125 25.66 -36.65 2.77
C VAL A 125 26.49 -37.82 2.24
N LYS A 126 27.80 -37.63 2.16
CA LYS A 126 28.76 -38.74 1.96
C LYS A 126 29.30 -39.18 3.33
N PRO A 127 29.36 -40.49 3.60
CA PRO A 127 29.97 -41.02 4.82
C PRO A 127 31.48 -40.71 4.90
#